data_AF-A0A1Y2QT08-F1
#
_entry.id   AF-A0A1Y2QT08-F1
#
_cell.length_a   1.000
_cell.length_b   1.000
_cell.length_c   1.000
_cell.angle_alpha   90.00
_cell.angle_beta   90.00
_cell.angle_gamma   90.00
#
_symmetry.space_group_name_H-M   'P 1'
#
loop_
_entity.id
_entity.type
_entity.pdbx_description
1 polymer ?
#
loop_
_entity_poly.entity_id
_entity_poly.type
_entity_poly.pdbx_seq_one_letter_code
_entity_poly.pdbx_strand_id
1 'polypeptide(L)'
;MAEQKLDLEAAEVVKLPGLGEAGTGAAPEDEKKALREIVSKMNDLFSGHITEADFLGAVTTWQGHLANDERLAAQARNNSEEQFAMGDFKDAFTDIVIEAQDAHNQIAEQLLKDERIFGAMQRMVAKMVWQGFQQHKGA
;
A
#
# COMPACT_ATOMS: atom_id res chain seq x y z
N MET A 1 18.70 -6.46 24.45
CA MET A 1 17.67 -6.22 23.42
C MET A 1 16.48 -5.65 24.17
N ALA A 2 16.12 -4.39 23.93
CA ALA A 2 15.04 -3.72 24.66
C ALA A 2 13.73 -3.96 23.90
N GLU A 3 12.75 -4.61 24.55
CA GLU A 3 11.37 -4.70 24.07
C GLU A 3 10.75 -3.30 24.13
N GLN A 4 10.58 -2.65 22.98
CA GLN A 4 9.72 -1.48 22.88
C GLN A 4 8.27 -1.96 23.02
N LYS A 5 7.68 -1.74 24.20
CA LYS A 5 6.23 -1.80 24.38
C LYS A 5 5.61 -0.74 23.48
N LEU A 6 4.91 -1.19 22.44
CA LEU A 6 4.10 -0.32 21.59
C LEU A 6 2.95 0.20 22.44
N ASP A 7 3.02 1.47 22.85
CA ASP A 7 2.01 2.13 23.69
C ASP A 7 0.83 2.54 22.80
N LEU A 8 -0.11 1.61 22.62
CA LEU A 8 -1.26 1.72 21.71
C LEU A 8 -2.25 2.84 22.10
N GLU A 9 -2.10 3.44 23.29
CA GLU A 9 -2.94 4.55 23.77
C GLU A 9 -2.37 5.93 23.38
N ALA A 10 -1.08 6.03 23.07
CA ALA A 10 -0.40 7.26 22.69
C ALA A 10 -0.18 7.43 21.18
N ALA A 11 -0.58 6.44 20.37
CA ALA A 11 -0.63 6.61 18.93
C ALA A 11 -1.71 7.64 18.61
N GLU A 12 -1.32 8.91 18.40
CA GLU A 12 -2.14 9.86 17.67
C GLU A 12 -2.70 9.10 16.48
N VAL A 13 -4.03 9.08 16.36
CA VAL A 13 -4.71 8.47 15.23
C VAL A 13 -4.20 9.19 14.00
N VAL A 14 -3.15 8.64 13.39
CA VAL A 14 -2.72 8.98 12.05
C VAL A 14 -4.00 8.81 11.27
N LYS A 15 -4.54 9.92 10.77
CA LYS A 15 -5.71 9.89 9.89
C LYS A 15 -5.27 9.06 8.70
N LEU A 16 -5.57 7.76 8.76
CA LEU A 16 -5.52 6.94 7.58
C LEU A 16 -6.57 7.56 6.66
N PRO A 17 -6.21 7.80 5.38
CA PRO A 17 -7.17 8.33 4.43
C PRO A 17 -8.46 7.52 4.52
N GLY A 18 -9.60 8.19 4.62
CA GLY A 18 -10.90 7.57 4.86
C GLY A 18 -11.22 6.45 3.87
N LEU A 19 -12.27 5.65 4.10
CA LEU A 19 -12.61 4.57 3.16
C LEU A 19 -12.96 5.04 1.73
N GLY A 20 -13.26 6.34 1.56
CA GLY A 20 -13.37 7.01 0.27
C GLY A 20 -12.06 7.61 -0.25
N GLU A 21 -10.99 7.54 0.55
CA GLU A 21 -9.64 8.03 0.29
C GLU A 21 -8.54 6.96 0.33
N ALA A 22 -8.85 5.71 0.69
CA ALA A 22 -8.01 4.55 0.40
C ALA A 22 -7.98 4.38 -1.13
N GLY A 23 -7.13 5.19 -1.79
CA GLY A 23 -7.12 5.44 -3.23
C GLY A 23 -7.38 6.89 -3.67
N THR A 24 -7.47 7.88 -2.75
CA THR A 24 -7.58 9.32 -3.09
C THR A 24 -6.58 10.23 -2.38
N GLY A 25 -5.38 9.74 -2.03
CA GLY A 25 -4.25 10.60 -2.41
C GLY A 25 -4.49 10.86 -3.90
N ALA A 26 -4.90 12.09 -4.26
CA ALA A 26 -5.56 12.37 -5.53
C ALA A 26 -4.57 12.15 -6.66
N ALA A 27 -4.37 10.88 -7.01
CA ALA A 27 -3.71 10.41 -8.18
C ALA A 27 -4.42 11.14 -9.32
N PRO A 28 -3.72 11.97 -10.12
CA PRO A 28 -4.27 12.56 -11.33
C PRO A 28 -5.10 11.52 -12.09
N GLU A 29 -6.16 11.93 -12.78
CA GLU A 29 -7.03 10.97 -13.51
C GLU A 29 -6.22 10.03 -14.42
N ASP A 30 -5.06 10.49 -14.89
CA ASP A 30 -4.07 9.75 -15.65
C ASP A 30 -3.46 8.57 -14.88
N GLU A 31 -3.08 8.74 -13.60
CA GLU A 31 -2.57 7.66 -12.75
C GLU A 31 -3.65 6.61 -12.47
N LYS A 32 -4.89 7.04 -12.24
CA LYS A 32 -6.03 6.12 -12.08
C LYS A 32 -6.35 5.36 -13.36
N LYS A 33 -6.22 6.02 -14.53
CA LYS A 33 -6.39 5.38 -15.83
C LYS A 33 -5.28 4.35 -16.10
N ALA A 34 -4.03 4.71 -15.83
CA ALA A 34 -2.89 3.80 -15.95
C ALA A 34 -3.09 2.57 -15.06
N LEU A 35 -3.52 2.76 -13.81
CA LEU A 35 -3.83 1.66 -12.91
C LEU A 35 -4.94 0.75 -13.44
N ARG A 36 -6.08 1.30 -13.91
CA ARG A 36 -7.17 0.50 -14.50
C ARG A 36 -6.71 -0.31 -15.70
N GLU A 37 -5.86 0.26 -16.56
CA GLU A 37 -5.28 -0.44 -17.70
C GLU A 37 -4.37 -1.59 -17.25
N ILE A 38 -3.60 -1.40 -16.19
CA ILE A 38 -2.76 -2.47 -15.61
C ILE A 38 -3.65 -3.55 -14.97
N VAL A 39 -4.68 -3.19 -14.18
CA VAL A 39 -5.64 -4.15 -13.58
C VAL A 39 -6.31 -4.99 -14.65
N SER A 40 -6.78 -4.37 -15.74
CA SER A 40 -7.39 -5.07 -16.86
C SER A 40 -6.41 -6.06 -17.50
N LYS A 41 -5.19 -5.62 -17.83
CA LYS A 41 -4.15 -6.48 -18.42
C LYS A 41 -3.73 -7.62 -17.48
N MET A 42 -3.68 -7.37 -16.18
CA MET A 42 -3.31 -8.37 -15.18
C MET A 42 -4.44 -9.37 -14.97
N ASN A 43 -5.70 -8.97 -14.99
CA ASN A 43 -6.84 -9.90 -14.96
C ASN A 43 -6.91 -10.82 -16.19
N ASP A 44 -6.39 -10.37 -17.34
CA ASP A 44 -6.25 -11.23 -18.54
C ASP A 44 -5.06 -12.21 -18.44
N LEU A 45 -4.03 -11.88 -17.65
CA LEU A 45 -2.80 -12.68 -17.50
C LEU A 45 -2.81 -13.59 -16.26
N PHE A 46 -3.58 -13.25 -15.22
CA PHE A 46 -3.68 -14.01 -13.98
C PHE A 46 -4.87 -14.97 -14.02
N SER A 47 -4.64 -16.22 -13.58
CA SER A 47 -5.73 -17.15 -13.25
C SER A 47 -6.24 -16.85 -11.84
N GLY A 48 -7.00 -15.76 -11.67
CA GLY A 48 -7.55 -15.35 -10.37
C GLY A 48 -8.43 -14.10 -10.45
N HIS A 49 -9.19 -13.83 -9.38
CA HIS A 49 -9.99 -12.60 -9.24
C HIS A 49 -9.21 -11.58 -8.41
N ILE A 50 -8.41 -10.74 -9.05
CA ILE A 50 -7.77 -9.58 -8.40
C ILE A 50 -8.70 -8.38 -8.61
N THR A 51 -9.12 -7.72 -7.53
CA THR A 51 -9.91 -6.49 -7.66
C THR A 51 -9.02 -5.29 -7.96
N GLU A 52 -9.60 -4.22 -8.52
CA GLU A 52 -8.88 -2.95 -8.72
C GLU A 52 -8.30 -2.41 -7.41
N ALA A 53 -9.01 -2.58 -6.30
CA ALA A 53 -8.55 -2.14 -4.98
C ALA A 53 -7.35 -2.96 -4.47
N ASP A 54 -7.37 -4.28 -4.66
CA ASP A 54 -6.26 -5.15 -4.27
C ASP A 54 -4.99 -4.78 -5.04
N PHE A 55 -5.14 -4.57 -6.35
CA PHE A 55 -4.02 -4.20 -7.21
C PHE A 55 -3.50 -2.80 -6.91
N LEU A 56 -4.39 -1.83 -6.66
CA LEU A 56 -4.02 -0.49 -6.23
C LEU A 56 -3.20 -0.54 -4.94
N GLY A 57 -3.67 -1.28 -3.93
CA GLY A 57 -2.97 -1.44 -2.66
C GLY A 57 -1.56 -2.00 -2.84
N ALA A 58 -1.41 -3.01 -3.70
CA ALA A 58 -0.11 -3.60 -4.03
C ALA A 58 0.83 -2.59 -4.71
N VAL A 59 0.37 -1.92 -5.78
CA VAL A 59 1.18 -0.95 -6.53
C VAL A 59 1.58 0.24 -5.67
N THR A 60 0.65 0.82 -4.89
CA THR A 60 0.97 1.93 -3.98
C THR A 60 2.01 1.53 -2.93
N THR A 61 1.93 0.29 -2.42
CA THR A 61 2.93 -0.23 -1.49
C THR A 61 4.29 -0.33 -2.17
N TRP A 62 4.40 -0.99 -3.33
CA TRP A 62 5.68 -1.13 -4.03
C TRP A 62 6.29 0.22 -4.42
N GLN A 63 5.48 1.13 -4.96
CA GLN A 63 5.92 2.49 -5.32
C GLN A 63 6.45 3.24 -4.09
N GLY A 64 5.74 3.19 -2.96
CA GLY A 64 6.16 3.85 -1.73
C GLY A 64 7.53 3.37 -1.24
N HIS A 65 7.80 2.07 -1.31
CA HIS A 65 9.09 1.53 -0.92
C HIS A 65 10.20 1.89 -1.93
N LEU A 66 9.97 1.70 -3.23
CA LEU A 66 10.96 2.00 -4.28
C LEU A 66 11.31 3.49 -4.35
N ALA A 67 10.36 4.38 -4.07
CA ALA A 67 10.59 5.82 -4.05
C ALA A 67 11.58 6.25 -2.94
N ASN A 68 11.77 5.42 -1.91
CA ASN A 68 12.72 5.66 -0.84
C ASN A 68 14.10 4.99 -1.08
N ASP A 69 14.30 4.27 -2.20
CA ASP A 69 15.60 3.70 -2.56
C ASP A 69 16.50 4.80 -3.15
N GLU A 70 17.51 5.22 -2.37
CA GLU A 70 18.46 6.26 -2.77
C GLU A 70 19.27 5.92 -4.03
N ARG A 71 19.52 4.62 -4.26
CA ARG A 71 20.24 4.14 -5.45
C ARG A 71 19.34 4.26 -6.68
N LEU A 72 18.06 3.94 -6.58
CA LEU A 72 17.10 4.19 -7.67
C LEU A 72 16.93 5.70 -7.92
N ALA A 73 16.86 6.52 -6.87
CA ALA A 73 16.80 7.98 -7.00
C ALA A 73 18.05 8.54 -7.72
N ALA A 74 19.24 8.00 -7.44
CA ALA A 74 20.46 8.36 -8.13
C ALA A 74 20.42 7.94 -9.61
N GLN A 75 19.91 6.75 -9.94
CA GLN A 75 19.81 6.29 -11.33
C GLN A 75 18.80 7.10 -12.14
N ALA A 76 17.63 7.41 -11.58
CA ALA A 76 16.61 8.21 -12.22
C ALA A 76 17.11 9.62 -12.61
N ARG A 77 18.07 10.18 -11.86
CA ARG A 77 18.67 11.49 -12.17
C ARG A 77 19.70 11.45 -13.29
N ASN A 78 20.32 10.30 -13.55
CA ASN A 78 21.50 10.18 -14.40
C ASN A 78 21.27 9.38 -15.69
N ASN A 79 20.14 8.67 -15.81
CA ASN A 79 19.84 7.76 -16.91
C ASN A 79 18.53 8.14 -17.62
N SER A 80 18.35 7.72 -18.87
CA SER A 80 17.01 7.75 -19.50
C SER A 80 16.06 6.80 -18.79
N GLU A 81 14.75 6.96 -19.02
CA GLU A 81 13.73 6.08 -18.45
C GLU A 81 13.95 4.62 -18.86
N GLU A 82 14.29 4.35 -20.13
CA GLU A 82 14.56 2.98 -20.57
C GLU A 82 15.80 2.41 -19.87
N GLN A 83 16.85 3.21 -19.69
CA GLN A 83 18.06 2.79 -18.99
C GLN A 83 17.81 2.54 -17.50
N PHE A 84 16.97 3.35 -16.86
CA PHE A 84 16.55 3.15 -15.48
C PHE A 84 15.79 1.82 -15.33
N ALA A 85 14.82 1.56 -16.22
CA ALA A 85 14.02 0.34 -16.19
C ALA A 85 14.85 -0.93 -16.50
N MET A 86 15.90 -0.82 -17.33
CA MET A 86 16.80 -1.93 -17.65
C MET A 86 17.93 -2.13 -16.63
N GLY A 87 18.18 -1.14 -15.78
CA GLY A 87 19.20 -1.19 -14.74
C GLY A 87 18.71 -1.92 -13.50
N ASP A 88 19.06 -1.37 -12.35
CA ASP A 88 18.82 -1.98 -11.04
C ASP A 88 17.34 -2.03 -10.63
N PHE A 89 16.47 -1.31 -11.35
CA PHE A 89 15.05 -1.25 -11.05
C PHE A 89 14.41 -2.64 -11.08
N LYS A 90 14.80 -3.52 -12.01
CA LYS A 90 14.23 -4.86 -12.12
C LYS A 90 14.47 -5.69 -10.85
N ASP A 91 15.68 -5.66 -10.33
CA ASP A 91 16.06 -6.42 -9.15
C ASP A 91 15.39 -5.81 -7.91
N ALA A 92 15.44 -4.48 -7.77
CA ALA A 92 14.76 -3.76 -6.69
C ALA A 92 13.24 -4.03 -6.68
N PHE A 93 12.62 -4.08 -7.87
CA PHE A 93 11.20 -4.38 -8.02
C PHE A 93 10.90 -5.81 -7.58
N THR A 94 11.76 -6.77 -7.92
CA THR A 94 11.59 -8.17 -7.51
C THR A 94 11.67 -8.31 -5.99
N ASP A 95 12.68 -7.69 -5.38
CA ASP A 95 12.89 -7.70 -3.93
C ASP A 95 11.68 -7.08 -3.23
N ILE A 96 11.18 -5.93 -3.70
CA ILE A 96 10.05 -5.29 -3.03
C ILE A 96 8.75 -6.06 -3.14
N VAL A 97 8.51 -6.79 -4.23
CA VAL A 97 7.33 -7.66 -4.33
C VAL A 97 7.35 -8.71 -3.22
N ILE A 98 8.52 -9.28 -2.92
CA ILE A 98 8.70 -10.29 -1.87
C ILE A 98 8.59 -9.65 -0.48
N GLU A 99 9.37 -8.59 -0.22
CA GLU A 99 9.42 -7.93 1.09
C GLU A 99 8.07 -7.36 1.50
N ALA A 100 7.33 -6.74 0.57
CA ALA A 100 6.00 -6.22 0.86
C ALA A 100 5.00 -7.33 1.21
N GLN A 101 5.09 -8.48 0.54
CA GLN A 101 4.24 -9.63 0.84
C GLN A 101 4.59 -10.24 2.21
N ASP A 102 5.88 -10.37 2.53
CA ASP A 102 6.33 -10.86 3.83
C ASP A 102 5.88 -9.95 4.97
N ALA A 103 5.99 -8.63 4.80
CA ALA A 103 5.48 -7.66 5.75
C ALA A 103 3.95 -7.80 5.95
N HIS A 104 3.18 -7.99 4.86
CA HIS A 104 1.75 -8.23 4.94
C HIS A 104 1.43 -9.50 5.73
N ASN A 105 2.14 -10.60 5.44
CA ASN A 105 1.98 -11.87 6.15
C ASN A 105 2.28 -11.72 7.65
N GLN A 106 3.34 -10.99 8.01
CA GLN A 106 3.70 -10.72 9.41
C GLN A 106 2.63 -9.88 10.12
N ILE A 107 2.08 -8.85 9.47
CA ILE A 107 0.98 -8.05 10.04
C ILE A 107 -0.22 -8.94 10.34
N ALA A 108 -0.64 -9.76 9.36
CA ALA A 108 -1.77 -10.69 9.54
C ALA A 108 -1.49 -11.68 10.67
N GLU A 109 -0.29 -12.25 10.73
CA GLU A 109 0.13 -13.17 11.77
C GLU A 109 0.06 -12.55 13.18
N GLN A 110 0.58 -11.32 13.35
CA GLN A 110 0.53 -10.61 14.63
C GLN A 110 -0.91 -10.31 15.06
N LEU A 111 -1.76 -9.90 14.13
CA LEU A 111 -3.17 -9.65 14.41
C LEU A 111 -3.90 -10.92 14.83
N LEU A 112 -3.66 -12.05 14.16
CA LEU A 112 -4.34 -13.30 14.46
C LEU A 112 -3.85 -13.96 15.75
N LYS A 113 -2.61 -13.67 16.18
CA LYS A 113 -2.02 -14.25 17.39
C LYS A 113 -2.35 -13.50 18.69
N ASP A 114 -2.72 -12.21 18.63
CA ASP A 114 -3.01 -11.40 19.82
C ASP A 114 -4.36 -10.67 19.69
N GLU A 115 -5.37 -11.16 20.42
CA GLU A 115 -6.72 -10.58 20.43
C GLU A 115 -6.76 -9.11 20.85
N ARG A 116 -5.79 -8.64 21.65
CA ARG A 116 -5.74 -7.24 22.09
C ARG A 116 -5.33 -6.33 20.93
N ILE A 117 -4.31 -6.76 20.17
CA ILE A 117 -3.84 -6.06 18.97
C ILE A 117 -4.94 -6.08 17.90
N PHE A 118 -5.55 -7.25 17.67
CA PHE A 118 -6.69 -7.40 16.77
C PHE A 118 -7.84 -6.45 17.15
N GLY A 119 -8.26 -6.47 18.42
CA GLY A 119 -9.35 -5.63 18.91
C GLY A 119 -9.06 -4.13 18.78
N ALA A 120 -7.82 -3.71 19.00
CA ALA A 120 -7.41 -2.31 18.78
C ALA A 120 -7.54 -1.92 17.29
N MET A 121 -6.96 -2.72 16.39
CA MET A 121 -7.04 -2.48 14.95
C MET A 121 -8.47 -2.50 14.44
N GLN A 122 -9.29 -3.48 14.85
CA GLN A 122 -10.69 -3.58 14.48
C GLN A 122 -11.46 -2.30 14.86
N ARG A 123 -11.28 -1.78 16.08
CA ARG A 123 -11.96 -0.55 16.52
C ARG A 123 -11.55 0.66 15.69
N MET A 124 -10.26 0.79 15.36
CA MET A 124 -9.76 1.89 14.53
C MET A 124 -10.34 1.80 13.12
N VAL A 125 -10.27 0.63 12.48
CA VAL A 125 -10.83 0.42 11.14
C VAL A 125 -12.34 0.64 11.10
N ALA A 126 -13.08 0.11 12.08
CA ALA A 126 -14.53 0.32 12.17
C ALA A 126 -14.90 1.81 12.27
N LYS A 127 -14.16 2.60 13.05
CA LYS A 127 -14.37 4.05 13.16
C LYS A 127 -14.15 4.75 11.82
N MET A 128 -13.10 4.40 11.08
CA MET A 128 -12.79 5.01 9.78
C MET A 128 -13.82 4.67 8.71
N VAL A 129 -14.21 3.39 8.61
CA VAL A 129 -15.28 2.92 7.73
C VAL A 129 -16.57 3.69 8.01
N TRP A 130 -16.95 3.78 9.30
CA TRP A 130 -18.13 4.52 9.71
C TRP A 130 -18.06 6.00 9.32
N GLN A 131 -16.93 6.67 9.56
CA GLN A 131 -16.75 8.07 9.18
C GLN A 131 -16.86 8.26 7.66
N GLY A 132 -16.26 7.38 6.86
CA GLY A 132 -16.37 7.40 5.41
C GLY A 132 -17.83 7.34 4.95
N PHE A 133 -18.63 6.42 5.50
CA PHE A 133 -20.06 6.35 5.17
C PHE A 133 -20.85 7.60 5.56
N GLN A 134 -20.43 8.34 6.59
CA GLN A 134 -21.10 9.57 7.00
C GLN A 134 -20.75 10.76 6.10
N GLN A 135 -19.52 10.81 5.57
CA GLN A 135 -19.09 11.86 4.65
C GLN A 135 -19.79 11.76 3.28
N HIS A 136 -20.06 10.54 2.81
CA HIS A 136 -20.80 10.30 1.55
C HIS A 136 -22.32 10.51 1.64
N LYS A 137 -22.89 10.65 2.85
CA LYS A 137 -24.33 10.98 3.02
C LYS A 137 -24.63 12.49 2.93
N GLY A 138 -23.61 13.34 2.81
CA GLY A 138 -23.75 14.79 2.74
C GLY A 138 -23.38 15.42 1.38
N ALA A 139 -23.14 14.61 0.35
CA ALA A 139 -22.81 15.04 -1.01
C ALA A 139 -23.97 14.79 -1.98
#